data_AF-A0A949YKZ9-F1
#
_entry.id   AF-A0A949YKZ9-F1
#
_cell.length_a   1.000
_cell.length_b   1.000
_cell.length_c   1.000
_cell.angle_alpha   90.00
_cell.angle_beta   90.00
_cell.angle_gamma   90.00
#
_symmetry.space_group_name_H-M   'P 1'
#
loop_
_entity.id
_entity.type
_entity.pdbx_description
1 polymer ?
#
loop_
_entity_poly.entity_id
_entity_poly.type
_entity_poly.pdbx_seq_one_letter_code
_entity_poly.pdbx_strand_id
1 'polypeptide(L)'
;MVDIDGKQHYLGRYGSPESVAAYNRLIQEWLAQGGASPALTTPAEGAPSINELILAFWTRCAEQHYRRPDGTPTGELDNYRDSLRPLRRLYGTTLVMHFGPLALKAVRQAMIDAGLARTTINQRVGRIVRLFKWAVENELVPPAVHQALKAVQGLQKGRSAAREPEPVKPVPEADVEAIQPFVARQVWAMVQLQRLTGMRPGEVCRMRMCDLDISGAV
;
A
#
# COMPACT_ATOMS: atom_id res chain seq x y z
N MET A 1 3.92 -37.30 -9.04
CA MET A 1 2.55 -37.18 -9.55
C MET A 1 1.61 -37.32 -8.39
N VAL A 2 0.49 -36.58 -8.40
CA VAL A 2 -0.55 -36.64 -7.36
C VAL A 2 -1.90 -36.69 -8.05
N ASP A 3 -2.77 -37.59 -7.59
CA ASP A 3 -4.13 -37.74 -8.11
C ASP A 3 -5.10 -36.96 -7.21
N ILE A 4 -5.82 -36.01 -7.79
CA ILE A 4 -6.88 -35.26 -7.12
C ILE A 4 -8.09 -35.25 -8.06
N ASP A 5 -9.22 -35.76 -7.57
CA ASP A 5 -10.48 -35.83 -8.32
C ASP A 5 -10.37 -36.61 -9.65
N GLY A 6 -9.57 -37.69 -9.67
CA GLY A 6 -9.39 -38.57 -10.82
C GLY A 6 -8.50 -38.00 -11.93
N LYS A 7 -7.80 -36.89 -11.67
CA LYS A 7 -6.83 -36.29 -12.59
C LYS A 7 -5.43 -36.33 -12.00
N GLN A 8 -4.48 -36.79 -12.81
CA GLN A 8 -3.08 -36.82 -12.42
C GLN A 8 -2.39 -35.48 -12.69
N HIS A 9 -1.87 -34.87 -11.63
CA HIS A 9 -1.08 -33.66 -11.68
C HIS A 9 0.41 -34.00 -11.61
N TYR A 10 1.15 -33.67 -12.67
CA TYR A 10 2.61 -33.74 -12.67
C TYR A 10 3.18 -32.46 -12.03
N LEU A 11 3.90 -32.61 -10.93
CA LEU A 11 4.40 -31.49 -10.11
C LEU A 11 5.89 -31.21 -10.35
N GLY A 12 6.47 -31.75 -11.42
CA GLY A 12 7.92 -31.70 -11.64
C GLY A 12 8.65 -32.88 -11.01
N ARG A 13 9.99 -32.81 -11.02
CA ARG A 13 10.86 -33.88 -10.54
C ARG A 13 10.63 -34.11 -9.05
N TYR A 14 10.35 -35.36 -8.68
CA TYR A 14 10.05 -35.74 -7.30
C TYR A 14 11.16 -35.30 -6.34
N GLY A 15 10.78 -34.59 -5.27
CA GLY A 15 11.69 -34.10 -4.24
C GLY A 15 12.37 -32.77 -4.56
N SER A 16 12.10 -32.14 -5.70
CA SER A 16 12.60 -30.79 -5.97
C SER A 16 11.84 -29.74 -5.16
N PRO A 17 12.46 -28.61 -4.77
CA PRO A 17 11.79 -27.51 -4.08
C PRO A 17 10.56 -27.01 -4.83
N GLU A 18 10.64 -26.96 -6.17
CA GLU A 18 9.55 -26.58 -7.06
C GLU A 18 8.38 -27.58 -6.99
N SER A 19 8.69 -28.88 -6.89
CA SER A 19 7.66 -29.92 -6.78
C SER A 19 6.94 -29.94 -5.45
N VAL A 20 7.66 -29.66 -4.36
CA VAL A 20 7.08 -29.55 -3.01
C VAL A 20 6.25 -28.26 -2.90
N ALA A 21 6.72 -27.15 -3.48
CA ALA A 21 5.96 -25.91 -3.53
C ALA A 21 4.69 -26.03 -4.38
N ALA A 22 4.77 -26.67 -5.55
CA ALA A 22 3.62 -26.95 -6.41
C ALA A 22 2.61 -27.89 -5.73
N TYR A 23 3.10 -28.91 -5.02
CA TYR A 23 2.27 -29.81 -4.22
C TYR A 23 1.50 -29.07 -3.11
N ASN A 24 2.22 -28.30 -2.31
CA ASN A 24 1.62 -27.54 -1.20
C ASN A 24 0.60 -26.52 -1.71
N ARG A 25 0.89 -25.86 -2.84
CA ARG A 25 -0.06 -24.95 -3.49
C ARG A 25 -1.33 -25.68 -3.93
N LEU A 26 -1.19 -26.80 -4.64
CA LEU A 26 -2.32 -27.58 -5.17
C LEU A 26 -3.22 -28.11 -4.05
N ILE A 27 -2.62 -28.61 -2.97
CA ILE A 27 -3.33 -29.10 -1.77
C ILE A 27 -4.07 -27.96 -1.07
N GLN A 28 -3.45 -26.79 -0.91
CA GLN A 28 -4.09 -25.62 -0.27
C GLN A 28 -5.22 -25.05 -1.13
N GLU A 29 -5.07 -25.02 -2.45
CA GLU A 29 -6.12 -24.62 -3.38
C GLU A 29 -7.32 -25.60 -3.35
N TRP A 30 -7.08 -26.91 -3.29
CA TRP A 30 -8.12 -27.93 -3.19
C TRP A 30 -8.87 -27.89 -1.85
N LEU A 31 -8.14 -27.74 -0.74
CA LEU A 31 -8.73 -27.60 0.60
C LEU A 31 -9.54 -26.30 0.75
N ALA A 32 -9.08 -25.21 0.15
CA ALA A 32 -9.78 -23.91 0.20
C ALA A 32 -11.06 -23.88 -0.67
N GLN A 33 -11.16 -24.76 -1.68
CA GLN A 33 -12.31 -24.86 -2.59
C GLN A 33 -13.32 -25.95 -2.17
N GLY A 34 -13.13 -26.57 -1.00
CA GLY A 34 -14.05 -27.59 -0.48
C GLY A 34 -14.06 -28.89 -1.29
N GLY A 35 -12.98 -29.21 -1.99
CA GLY A 35 -12.83 -30.46 -2.75
C GLY A 35 -13.09 -30.38 -4.26
N ALA A 36 -13.42 -29.19 -4.80
CA ALA A 36 -13.68 -29.02 -6.23
C ALA A 36 -12.45 -28.49 -6.99
N SER A 37 -12.22 -28.99 -8.21
CA SER A 37 -11.06 -28.66 -9.05
C SER A 37 -11.33 -27.47 -10.00
N PRO A 38 -10.41 -26.48 -10.16
CA PRO A 38 -10.64 -25.35 -11.05
C PRO A 38 -10.43 -25.74 -12.53
N ALA A 39 -11.38 -25.35 -13.38
CA ALA A 39 -11.26 -25.48 -14.82
C ALA A 39 -10.06 -24.64 -15.33
N LEU A 40 -9.05 -25.33 -15.86
CA LEU A 40 -7.86 -24.73 -16.47
C LEU A 40 -8.26 -23.88 -17.67
N THR A 41 -8.14 -22.55 -17.54
CA THR A 41 -8.01 -21.64 -18.68
C THR A 41 -6.52 -21.41 -18.90
N THR A 42 -6.00 -21.85 -20.04
CA THR A 42 -4.60 -21.72 -20.45
C THR A 42 -4.17 -20.24 -20.44
N PRO A 43 -2.98 -19.87 -19.92
CA PRO A 43 -2.52 -18.48 -19.95
C PRO A 43 -2.17 -18.09 -21.38
N ALA A 44 -2.62 -16.92 -21.82
CA ALA A 44 -2.03 -16.26 -22.99
C ALA A 44 -0.55 -15.94 -22.68
N GLU A 45 0.35 -16.37 -23.57
CA GLU A 45 1.77 -16.00 -23.52
C GLU A 45 1.89 -14.46 -23.44
N GLY A 46 2.54 -13.94 -22.38
CA GLY A 46 2.90 -12.51 -22.28
C GLY A 46 2.20 -11.67 -21.19
N ALA A 47 1.31 -12.23 -20.37
CA ALA A 47 0.71 -11.47 -19.27
C ALA A 47 1.75 -11.18 -18.16
N PRO A 48 1.90 -9.92 -17.70
CA PRO A 48 2.89 -9.59 -16.67
C PRO A 48 2.54 -10.22 -15.32
N SER A 49 3.56 -10.55 -14.56
CA SER A 49 3.49 -10.86 -13.13
C SER A 49 3.31 -9.59 -12.30
N ILE A 50 2.90 -9.76 -11.03
CA ILE A 50 2.79 -8.65 -10.08
C ILE A 50 4.14 -7.95 -9.89
N ASN A 51 5.26 -8.67 -9.87
CA ASN A 51 6.60 -8.08 -9.78
C ASN A 51 6.92 -7.20 -10.99
N GLU A 52 6.62 -7.68 -12.21
CA GLU A 52 6.82 -6.91 -13.43
C GLU A 52 5.91 -5.68 -13.47
N LEU A 53 4.68 -5.80 -12.98
CA LEU A 53 3.77 -4.66 -12.86
C LEU A 53 4.30 -3.61 -11.85
N ILE A 54 4.77 -4.05 -10.69
CA ILE A 54 5.36 -3.16 -9.68
C ILE A 54 6.60 -2.46 -10.24
N LEU A 55 7.46 -3.19 -10.95
CA LEU A 55 8.66 -2.62 -11.59
C LEU A 55 8.28 -1.60 -12.67
N ALA A 56 7.34 -1.94 -13.56
CA ALA A 56 6.84 -1.04 -14.59
C ALA A 56 6.26 0.24 -13.99
N PHE A 57 5.47 0.14 -12.91
CA PHE A 57 4.95 1.30 -12.19
C PHE A 57 6.07 2.16 -11.61
N TRP A 58 7.09 1.53 -11.01
CA TRP A 58 8.19 2.25 -10.38
C TRP A 58 8.98 3.07 -11.40
N THR A 59 9.36 2.45 -12.51
CA THR A 59 10.18 3.08 -13.56
C THR A 59 9.41 4.09 -14.40
N ARG A 60 8.13 3.83 -14.71
CA ARG A 60 7.37 4.66 -15.67
C ARG A 60 6.52 5.76 -15.03
N CYS A 61 6.13 5.61 -13.77
CA CYS A 61 5.23 6.55 -13.11
C CYS A 61 5.84 7.09 -11.82
N ALA A 62 6.24 6.19 -10.92
CA ALA A 62 6.51 6.57 -9.55
C ALA A 62 7.67 7.57 -9.47
N GLU A 63 8.78 7.27 -10.14
CA GLU A 63 9.97 8.12 -10.12
C GLU A 63 9.81 9.45 -10.84
N GLN A 64 8.87 9.59 -11.78
CA GLN A 64 8.71 10.82 -12.56
C GLN A 64 7.60 11.72 -11.98
N HIS A 65 6.51 11.12 -11.51
CA HIS A 65 5.31 11.84 -11.09
C HIS A 65 5.34 12.27 -9.63
N TYR A 66 5.89 11.45 -8.72
CA TYR A 66 5.90 11.75 -7.28
C TYR A 66 7.12 12.56 -6.86
N ARG A 67 7.40 13.65 -7.58
CA ARG A 67 8.46 14.61 -7.26
C ARG A 67 7.89 15.96 -6.86
N ARG A 68 8.60 16.65 -6.00
CA ARG A 68 8.39 18.07 -5.71
C ARG A 68 8.88 18.92 -6.89
N PRO A 69 8.51 20.21 -6.95
CA PRO A 69 9.03 21.13 -7.97
C PRO A 69 10.57 21.22 -8.00
N ASP A 70 11.24 20.94 -6.88
CA ASP A 70 12.71 20.89 -6.77
C ASP A 70 13.33 19.56 -7.26
N GLY A 71 12.51 18.65 -7.80
CA GLY A 71 12.93 17.35 -8.30
C GLY A 71 13.14 16.28 -7.23
N THR A 72 13.00 16.60 -5.94
CA THR A 72 13.14 15.60 -4.87
C THR A 72 11.90 14.71 -4.76
N PRO A 73 12.05 13.42 -4.40
CA PRO A 73 10.90 12.55 -4.22
C PRO A 73 9.97 13.04 -3.09
N THR A 74 8.67 12.89 -3.29
CA THR A 74 7.68 13.09 -2.22
C THR A 74 7.63 11.85 -1.32
N GLY A 75 7.18 12.03 -0.07
CA GLY A 75 6.94 10.91 0.85
C GLY A 75 5.88 9.91 0.37
N GLU A 76 5.21 10.18 -0.75
CA GLU A 76 4.26 9.25 -1.35
C GLU A 76 4.95 8.00 -1.92
N LEU A 77 6.22 8.09 -2.36
CA LEU A 77 6.98 6.91 -2.79
C LEU A 77 7.20 5.92 -1.66
N ASP A 78 7.50 6.41 -0.47
CA ASP A 78 7.65 5.55 0.70
C ASP A 78 6.32 4.90 1.07
N ASN A 79 5.21 5.65 0.96
CA ASN A 79 3.87 5.09 1.16
C ASN A 79 3.55 3.96 0.15
N TYR A 80 3.91 4.12 -1.13
CA TYR A 80 3.77 3.05 -2.11
C TYR A 80 4.65 1.86 -1.78
N ARG A 81 5.93 2.08 -1.45
CA ARG A 81 6.88 1.02 -1.08
C ARG A 81 6.33 0.16 0.07
N ASP A 82 5.78 0.80 1.08
CA ASP A 82 5.17 0.15 2.22
C ASP A 82 3.84 -0.54 1.91
N SER A 83 3.04 0.02 0.99
CA SER A 83 1.79 -0.58 0.53
C SER A 83 2.02 -1.83 -0.31
N LEU A 84 3.04 -1.81 -1.17
CA LEU A 84 3.35 -2.85 -2.14
C LEU A 84 4.20 -3.99 -1.54
N ARG A 85 4.86 -3.79 -0.39
CA ARG A 85 5.67 -4.81 0.27
C ARG A 85 4.92 -6.14 0.53
N PRO A 86 3.72 -6.16 1.16
CA PRO A 86 2.98 -7.41 1.37
C PRO A 86 2.43 -8.00 0.07
N LEU A 87 2.03 -7.16 -0.89
CA LEU A 87 1.61 -7.60 -2.23
C LEU A 87 2.75 -8.37 -2.93
N ARG A 88 3.95 -7.77 -2.97
CA ARG A 88 5.16 -8.37 -3.55
C ARG A 88 5.54 -9.68 -2.87
N ARG A 89 5.50 -9.71 -1.53
CA ARG A 89 5.88 -10.89 -0.74
C ARG A 89 4.95 -12.08 -0.99
N LEU A 90 3.64 -11.86 -1.08
CA LEU A 90 2.65 -12.93 -1.17
C LEU A 90 2.34 -13.35 -2.62
N TYR A 91 2.31 -12.38 -3.55
CA TYR A 91 1.81 -12.58 -4.91
C TYR A 91 2.79 -12.12 -6.00
N GLY A 92 4.06 -11.85 -5.68
CA GLY A 92 5.02 -11.27 -6.62
C GLY A 92 5.17 -12.02 -7.94
N THR A 93 5.16 -13.35 -7.91
CA THR A 93 5.27 -14.21 -9.11
C THR A 93 3.91 -14.58 -9.72
N THR A 94 2.81 -14.17 -9.11
CA THR A 94 1.46 -14.41 -9.64
C THR A 94 1.23 -13.54 -10.88
N LEU A 95 0.63 -14.11 -11.91
CA LEU A 95 0.19 -13.32 -13.07
C LEU A 95 -0.88 -12.32 -12.64
N VAL A 96 -0.80 -11.10 -13.16
CA VAL A 96 -1.71 -10.02 -12.77
C VAL A 96 -3.18 -10.38 -13.02
N MET A 97 -3.45 -11.12 -14.09
CA MET A 97 -4.79 -11.62 -14.44
C MET A 97 -5.37 -12.66 -13.44
N HIS A 98 -4.52 -13.29 -12.62
CA HIS A 98 -4.95 -14.17 -11.53
C HIS A 98 -5.03 -13.46 -10.18
N PHE A 99 -4.64 -12.18 -10.11
CA PHE A 99 -4.75 -11.39 -8.89
C PHE A 99 -6.16 -10.80 -8.76
N GLY A 100 -7.03 -11.52 -8.06
CA GLY A 100 -8.42 -11.16 -7.85
C GLY A 100 -8.75 -10.61 -6.44
N PRO A 101 -10.06 -10.37 -6.16
CA PRO A 101 -10.53 -9.85 -4.88
C PRO A 101 -10.11 -10.66 -3.66
N LEU A 102 -10.06 -12.00 -3.77
CA LEU A 102 -9.64 -12.87 -2.66
C LEU A 102 -8.15 -12.70 -2.35
N ALA A 103 -7.30 -12.57 -3.36
CA ALA A 103 -5.88 -12.29 -3.18
C ALA A 103 -5.66 -10.93 -2.51
N LEU A 104 -6.43 -9.90 -2.90
CA LEU A 104 -6.38 -8.60 -2.22
C LEU A 104 -6.84 -8.68 -0.76
N LYS A 105 -7.86 -9.49 -0.45
CA LYS A 105 -8.28 -9.74 0.94
C LYS A 105 -7.19 -10.46 1.74
N ALA A 106 -6.43 -11.37 1.13
CA ALA A 106 -5.29 -12.03 1.79
C ALA A 106 -4.14 -11.06 2.07
N VAL A 107 -3.81 -10.16 1.13
CA VAL A 107 -2.85 -9.07 1.36
C VAL A 107 -3.31 -8.18 2.51
N ARG A 108 -4.61 -7.85 2.56
CA ARG A 108 -5.21 -7.10 3.66
C ARG A 108 -5.11 -7.85 4.99
N GLN A 109 -5.33 -9.15 5.00
CA GLN A 109 -5.20 -9.98 6.20
C GLN A 109 -3.76 -9.97 6.73
N ALA A 110 -2.75 -10.10 5.85
CA ALA A 110 -1.36 -10.01 6.26
C ALA A 110 -0.99 -8.65 6.89
N MET A 111 -1.67 -7.56 6.50
CA MET A 111 -1.50 -6.26 7.17
C MET A 111 -2.19 -6.22 8.55
N ILE A 112 -3.33 -6.89 8.71
CA ILE A 112 -4.00 -7.04 10.01
C ILE A 112 -3.09 -7.83 10.97
N ASP A 113 -2.55 -8.95 10.50
CA ASP A 113 -1.69 -9.84 11.30
C ASP A 113 -0.37 -9.16 11.70
N ALA A 114 0.10 -8.22 10.87
CA ALA A 114 1.24 -7.36 11.20
C ALA A 114 0.90 -6.21 12.19
N GLY A 115 -0.32 -6.16 12.72
CA GLY A 115 -0.73 -5.21 13.76
C GLY A 115 -0.99 -3.78 13.27
N LEU A 116 -1.22 -3.58 11.96
CA LEU A 116 -1.47 -2.25 11.41
C LEU A 116 -2.85 -1.72 11.81
N ALA A 117 -2.95 -0.39 11.87
CA ALA A 117 -4.23 0.28 12.08
C ALA A 117 -5.16 0.14 10.87
N ARG A 118 -6.47 0.02 11.12
CA ARG A 118 -7.52 -0.06 10.08
C ARG A 118 -7.40 1.05 9.04
N THR A 119 -7.15 2.29 9.48
CA THR A 119 -6.99 3.47 8.61
C THR A 119 -5.78 3.31 7.69
N THR A 120 -4.64 2.88 8.21
CA THR A 120 -3.43 2.58 7.44
C THR A 120 -3.68 1.45 6.43
N ILE A 121 -4.35 0.38 6.84
CA ILE A 121 -4.68 -0.75 5.95
C ILE A 121 -5.53 -0.27 4.78
N ASN A 122 -6.60 0.49 5.04
CA ASN A 122 -7.46 1.03 3.97
C ASN A 122 -6.68 1.96 3.03
N GLN A 123 -5.79 2.80 3.56
CA GLN A 123 -4.91 3.65 2.73
C GLN A 123 -3.97 2.83 1.85
N ARG A 124 -3.35 1.77 2.39
CA ARG A 124 -2.43 0.88 1.64
C ARG A 124 -3.18 0.08 0.56
N VAL A 125 -4.35 -0.47 0.90
CA VAL A 125 -5.23 -1.15 -0.07
C VAL A 125 -5.65 -0.19 -1.17
N GLY A 126 -6.00 1.06 -0.84
CA GLY A 126 -6.33 2.09 -1.84
C GLY A 126 -5.17 2.37 -2.81
N ARG A 127 -3.92 2.38 -2.33
CA ARG A 127 -2.73 2.50 -3.18
C ARG A 127 -2.50 1.29 -4.08
N ILE A 128 -2.74 0.08 -3.58
CA ILE A 128 -2.72 -1.13 -4.41
C ILE A 128 -3.77 -1.02 -5.52
N VAL A 129 -5.00 -0.63 -5.22
CA VAL A 129 -6.04 -0.44 -6.26
C VAL A 129 -5.62 0.65 -7.26
N ARG A 130 -4.96 1.72 -6.81
CA ARG A 130 -4.44 2.78 -7.68
C ARG A 130 -3.31 2.31 -8.60
N LEU A 131 -2.44 1.40 -8.16
CA LEU A 131 -1.46 0.72 -9.01
C LEU A 131 -2.18 0.02 -10.19
N PHE A 132 -3.25 -0.71 -9.91
CA PHE A 132 -4.01 -1.40 -10.97
C PHE A 132 -4.80 -0.43 -11.86
N LYS A 133 -5.26 0.71 -11.32
CA LYS A 133 -5.83 1.78 -12.15
C LYS A 133 -4.79 2.28 -13.16
N TRP A 134 -3.58 2.60 -12.70
CA TRP A 134 -2.48 3.03 -13.56
C TRP A 134 -2.13 1.96 -14.60
N ALA A 135 -2.15 0.69 -14.21
CA ALA A 135 -1.88 -0.43 -15.11
C ALA A 135 -2.89 -0.51 -16.27
N VAL A 136 -4.18 -0.29 -15.97
CA VAL A 136 -5.25 -0.23 -16.98
C VAL A 136 -5.10 0.99 -17.88
N GLU A 137 -4.76 2.15 -17.30
CA GLU A 137 -4.50 3.39 -18.05
C GLU A 137 -3.34 3.25 -19.06
N ASN A 138 -2.40 2.34 -18.80
CA ASN A 138 -1.24 2.06 -19.65
C ASN A 138 -1.37 0.73 -20.43
N GLU A 139 -2.60 0.19 -20.55
CA GLU A 139 -2.90 -1.03 -21.31
C GLU A 139 -2.12 -2.28 -20.89
N LEU A 140 -1.57 -2.30 -19.66
CA LEU A 140 -0.81 -3.44 -19.14
C LEU A 140 -1.71 -4.55 -18.60
N VAL A 141 -2.96 -4.21 -18.27
CA VAL A 141 -3.90 -5.10 -17.58
C VAL A 141 -5.32 -4.82 -18.09
N PRO A 142 -6.16 -5.84 -18.31
CA PRO A 142 -7.56 -5.63 -18.67
C PRO A 142 -8.33 -4.83 -17.60
N PRO A 143 -9.28 -3.96 -18.00
CA PRO A 143 -10.10 -3.16 -17.06
C PRO A 143 -10.84 -3.99 -16.01
N ALA A 144 -11.22 -5.23 -16.37
CA ALA A 144 -11.94 -6.15 -15.48
C ALA A 144 -11.18 -6.45 -14.18
N VAL A 145 -9.85 -6.52 -14.22
CA VAL A 145 -9.03 -6.80 -13.03
C VAL A 145 -9.15 -5.64 -12.03
N HIS A 146 -8.92 -4.40 -12.47
CA HIS A 146 -9.08 -3.22 -11.62
C HIS A 146 -10.52 -3.08 -11.10
N GLN A 147 -11.53 -3.32 -11.94
CA GLN A 147 -12.94 -3.28 -11.53
C GLN A 147 -13.24 -4.28 -10.41
N ALA A 148 -12.76 -5.52 -10.54
CA ALA A 148 -12.91 -6.54 -9.51
C ALA A 148 -12.24 -6.13 -8.19
N LEU A 149 -11.01 -5.59 -8.24
CA LEU A 149 -10.30 -5.13 -7.05
C LEU A 149 -11.01 -3.95 -6.36
N LYS A 150 -11.59 -3.02 -7.15
CA LYS A 150 -12.36 -1.89 -6.63
C LYS A 150 -13.63 -2.32 -5.89
N ALA A 151 -14.18 -3.49 -6.20
CA ALA A 151 -15.34 -4.04 -5.50
C ALA A 151 -15.03 -4.51 -4.06
N VAL A 152 -13.75 -4.66 -3.69
CA VAL A 152 -13.37 -5.01 -2.31
C VAL A 152 -13.65 -3.82 -1.38
N GLN A 153 -14.65 -3.98 -0.52
CA GLN A 153 -14.95 -2.99 0.50
C GLN A 153 -13.80 -2.83 1.49
N GLY A 154 -13.53 -1.57 1.86
CA GLY A 154 -12.59 -1.23 2.92
C GLY A 154 -13.05 -1.78 4.28
N LEU A 155 -12.10 -1.93 5.21
CA LEU A 155 -12.39 -2.34 6.57
C LEU A 155 -13.26 -1.28 7.28
N GLN A 156 -14.40 -1.73 7.79
CA GLN A 156 -15.35 -0.91 8.55
C GLN A 156 -14.96 -0.87 10.03
N LYS A 157 -15.24 0.26 10.68
CA LYS A 157 -14.90 0.49 12.09
C LYS A 157 -15.55 -0.57 12.97
N GLY A 158 -14.76 -1.23 13.81
CA GLY A 158 -15.25 -2.25 14.76
C GLY A 158 -15.79 -3.54 14.11
N ARG A 159 -15.52 -3.79 12.82
CA ARG A 159 -15.98 -4.99 12.10
C ARG A 159 -14.82 -5.85 11.58
N SER A 160 -13.63 -5.68 12.15
CA SER A 160 -12.44 -6.45 11.78
C SER A 160 -11.48 -6.54 12.96
N ALA A 161 -10.54 -7.48 12.93
CA ALA A 161 -9.47 -7.61 13.92
C ALA A 161 -8.35 -6.54 13.80
N ALA A 162 -8.48 -5.59 12.86
CA ALA A 162 -7.51 -4.51 12.71
C ALA A 162 -7.51 -3.58 13.93
N ARG A 163 -6.33 -3.07 14.30
CA ARG A 163 -6.20 -2.10 15.39
C ARG A 163 -6.98 -0.83 15.06
N GLU A 164 -7.78 -0.35 16.02
CA GLU A 164 -8.41 0.97 15.96
C GLU A 164 -7.54 1.96 16.76
N PRO A 165 -6.88 2.93 16.10
CA PRO A 165 -6.08 3.92 16.82
C PRO A 165 -6.99 4.91 17.54
N GLU A 166 -6.60 5.32 18.75
CA GLU A 166 -7.25 6.44 19.42
C GLU A 166 -7.01 7.74 18.65
N PRO A 167 -8.01 8.65 18.61
CA PRO A 167 -7.81 9.98 18.05
C PRO A 167 -6.67 10.72 18.77
N VAL A 168 -5.80 11.36 17.99
CA VAL A 168 -4.77 12.27 18.52
C VAL A 168 -5.47 13.51 19.07
N LYS A 169 -5.29 13.79 20.36
CA LYS A 169 -5.86 14.95 21.04
C LYS A 169 -4.92 16.16 20.94
N PRO A 170 -5.45 17.39 21.07
CA PRO A 170 -4.62 18.58 21.24
C PRO A 170 -3.69 18.46 22.44
N VAL A 171 -2.48 19.02 22.31
CA VAL A 171 -1.51 19.08 23.40
C VAL A 171 -1.95 20.18 24.40
N PRO A 172 -1.94 19.92 25.73
CA PRO A 172 -2.20 20.94 26.74
C PRO A 172 -1.24 22.12 26.65
N GLU A 173 -1.73 23.33 26.94
CA GLU A 173 -0.90 24.55 26.84
C GLU A 173 0.31 24.52 27.78
N ALA A 174 0.11 24.00 29.00
CA ALA A 174 1.18 23.86 29.99
C ALA A 174 2.34 22.98 29.49
N ASP A 175 2.03 21.91 28.74
CA ASP A 175 3.06 21.02 28.18
C ASP A 175 3.84 21.72 27.05
N VAL A 176 3.16 22.58 26.28
CA VAL A 176 3.81 23.40 25.24
C VAL A 176 4.71 24.47 25.88
N GLU A 177 4.29 25.09 26.97
CA GLU A 177 5.11 26.08 27.68
C GLU A 177 6.32 25.44 28.35
N ALA A 178 6.16 24.23 28.89
CA ALA A 178 7.23 23.47 29.53
C ALA A 178 8.41 23.14 28.60
N ILE A 179 8.21 23.13 27.26
CA ILE A 179 9.30 22.87 26.32
C ILE A 179 10.17 24.09 26.01
N GLN A 180 9.73 25.31 26.36
CA GLN A 180 10.44 26.57 26.06
C GLN A 180 11.94 26.55 26.43
N PRO A 181 12.37 26.11 27.63
CA PRO A 181 13.79 26.12 27.99
C PRO A 181 14.63 25.06 27.26
N PHE A 182 14.00 24.09 26.58
CA PHE A 182 14.68 22.98 25.91
C PHE A 182 14.82 23.17 24.40
N VAL A 183 14.27 24.26 23.84
CA VAL A 183 14.30 24.54 22.41
C VAL A 183 15.04 25.84 22.12
N ALA A 184 15.64 25.94 20.94
CA ALA A 184 16.27 27.18 20.50
C ALA A 184 15.23 28.30 20.32
N ARG A 185 15.67 29.56 20.47
CA ARG A 185 14.80 30.76 20.32
C ARG A 185 13.98 30.75 19.02
N GLN A 186 14.59 30.30 17.93
CA GLN A 186 13.96 30.22 16.61
C GLN A 186 12.82 29.20 16.60
N VAL A 187 13.05 28.00 17.15
CA VAL A 187 12.02 26.96 17.27
C VAL A 187 10.88 27.42 18.16
N TRP A 188 11.18 28.10 19.27
CA TRP A 188 10.15 28.69 20.14
C TRP A 188 9.28 29.71 19.41
N ALA A 189 9.89 30.63 18.65
CA ALA A 189 9.16 31.60 17.84
C ALA A 189 8.26 30.92 16.79
N MET A 190 8.72 29.82 16.18
CA MET A 190 7.90 29.03 15.25
C MET A 190 6.70 28.39 15.94
N VAL A 191 6.89 27.79 17.12
CA VAL A 191 5.80 27.21 17.93
C VAL A 191 4.77 28.29 18.27
N GLN A 192 5.21 29.46 18.72
CA GLN A 192 4.33 30.58 19.03
C GLN A 192 3.54 31.05 17.81
N LEU A 193 4.22 31.25 16.68
CA LEU A 193 3.57 31.71 15.45
C LEU A 193 2.53 30.69 14.98
N GLN A 194 2.87 29.40 14.98
CA GLN A 194 1.92 28.33 14.61
C GLN A 194 0.69 28.29 15.52
N ARG A 195 0.83 28.55 16.82
CA ARG A 195 -0.31 28.64 17.75
C ARG A 195 -1.24 29.80 17.41
N LEU A 196 -0.67 30.96 17.05
CA LEU A 196 -1.44 32.17 16.77
C LEU A 196 -2.16 32.12 15.42
N THR A 197 -1.59 31.43 14.43
CA THR A 197 -2.06 31.49 13.04
C THR A 197 -2.66 30.18 12.54
N GLY A 198 -2.43 29.06 13.24
CA GLY A 198 -2.82 27.73 12.78
C GLY A 198 -1.98 27.23 11.59
N MET A 199 -0.83 27.84 11.31
CA MET A 199 0.06 27.43 10.21
C MET A 199 0.54 25.99 10.36
N ARG A 200 0.59 25.27 9.24
CA ARG A 200 1.26 23.97 9.19
C ARG A 200 2.76 24.14 9.44
N PRO A 201 3.44 23.15 10.05
CA PRO A 201 4.89 23.23 10.26
C PRO A 201 5.67 23.55 8.97
N GLY A 202 5.28 22.97 7.84
CA GLY A 202 5.91 23.25 6.56
C GLY A 202 5.66 24.65 6.00
N GLU A 203 4.66 25.38 6.47
CA GLU A 203 4.41 26.78 6.08
C GLU A 203 5.31 27.72 6.87
N VAL A 204 5.38 27.56 8.20
CA VAL A 204 6.25 28.39 9.03
C VAL A 204 7.73 28.20 8.66
N CYS A 205 8.17 26.98 8.33
CA CYS A 205 9.54 26.72 7.90
C CYS A 205 9.90 27.38 6.56
N ARG A 206 8.91 27.73 5.72
CA ARG A 206 9.13 28.31 4.38
C ARG A 206 8.84 29.81 4.32
N MET A 207 8.37 30.39 5.41
CA MET A 207 8.07 31.81 5.49
C MET A 207 9.34 32.64 5.30
N ARG A 208 9.26 33.66 4.46
CA ARG A 208 10.36 34.60 4.17
C ARG A 208 9.95 36.00 4.58
N MET A 209 10.94 36.87 4.79
CA MET A 209 10.67 38.27 5.12
C MET A 209 9.82 38.98 4.06
N CYS A 210 9.96 38.61 2.78
CA CYS A 210 9.14 39.17 1.71
C CYS A 210 7.65 38.75 1.76
N ASP A 211 7.32 37.73 2.56
CA ASP A 211 5.95 37.26 2.73
C ASP A 211 5.22 38.04 3.85
N LEU A 212 5.93 38.95 4.55
CA LEU A 212 5.40 39.79 5.62
C LEU A 212 5.35 41.25 5.17
N ASP A 213 4.16 41.86 5.25
CA ASP A 213 4.05 43.31 5.15
C ASP A 213 4.47 43.93 6.48
N ILE A 214 5.63 44.59 6.47
CA ILE A 214 6.23 45.28 7.61
C ILE A 214 6.20 46.81 7.45
N SER A 215 5.38 47.33 6.52
CA SER A 215 5.29 48.76 6.23
C SER A 215 4.46 49.56 7.25
N GLY A 216 3.76 48.89 8.15
CA GLY A 216 2.99 49.51 9.24
C GLY A 216 3.86 50.11 10.35
N ALA A 217 3.32 51.07 11.09
CA ALA A 217 3.98 51.63 12.28
C ALA A 217 4.03 50.59 13.41
N VAL A 218 5.20 50.47 14.04
CA VAL A 218 5.47 49.59 15.21
C VAL A 218 5.23 50.35 16.51
#